data_AF-A0A7S4JS15-F1
#
_entry.id   AF-A0A7S4JS15-F1
#
_cell.length_a   1.000
_cell.length_b   1.000
_cell.length_c   1.000
_cell.angle_alpha   90.00
_cell.angle_beta   90.00
_cell.angle_gamma   90.00
#
_symmetry.space_group_name_H-M   'P 1'
#
loop_
_entity.id
_entity.type
_entity.pdbx_description
1 polymer ?
#
loop_
_entity_poly.entity_id
_entity_poly.type
_entity_poly.pdbx_seq_one_letter_code
_entity_poly.pdbx_strand_id
1 'polypeptide(L)'
;MYVEPVIATFSLTCCCQLKKYFTFEVQVLDDKNVRRRFRASNYQSTTRVKPFICTMPMRLDEGWNQIQFNLSDFTRRAYGTNYIETLRVQIHANCRIRRIYFSDRLYSEDELPPEFKLFLPVQNK
;
A
#
# COMPACT_ATOMS: atom_id res chain seq x y z
N MET A 1 -8.70 26.64 8.98
CA MET A 1 -7.36 26.05 8.89
C MET A 1 -7.59 24.58 8.57
N TYR A 2 -7.40 24.17 7.31
CA TYR A 2 -7.81 22.85 6.83
C TYR A 2 -6.90 21.78 7.43
N VAL A 3 -7.39 21.03 8.43
CA VAL A 3 -6.70 19.87 8.97
C VAL A 3 -7.70 18.72 9.01
N GLU A 4 -7.95 18.11 7.86
CA GLU A 4 -8.64 16.82 7.70
C GLU A 4 -8.16 16.13 6.41
N PRO A 5 -8.10 14.80 6.35
CA PRO A 5 -7.71 13.83 7.37
C PRO A 5 -6.30 13.29 7.07
N VAL A 6 -5.58 12.88 8.11
CA VAL A 6 -4.31 12.15 7.96
C VAL A 6 -4.67 10.77 7.39
N ILE A 7 -4.74 10.67 6.07
CA ILE A 7 -5.12 9.41 5.45
C ILE A 7 -4.00 8.41 5.69
N ALA A 8 -4.22 7.51 6.65
CA ALA A 8 -3.20 6.62 7.18
C ALA A 8 -3.03 5.34 6.37
N THR A 9 -4.07 4.94 5.62
CA THR A 9 -4.07 3.65 4.94
C THR A 9 -4.11 3.82 3.43
N PHE A 10 -3.13 3.24 2.75
CA PHE A 10 -3.08 3.12 1.30
C PHE A 10 -3.60 1.75 0.89
N SER A 11 -4.63 1.71 0.07
CA SER A 11 -5.19 0.47 -0.48
C SER A 11 -5.00 0.41 -1.98
N LEU A 12 -4.40 -0.68 -2.46
CA LEU A 12 -4.14 -0.97 -3.87
C LEU A 12 -4.78 -2.30 -4.23
N THR A 13 -5.70 -2.28 -5.18
CA THR A 13 -6.20 -3.49 -5.84
C THR A 13 -5.45 -3.69 -7.14
N CYS A 14 -4.60 -4.72 -7.18
CA CYS A 14 -3.82 -5.06 -8.36
C CYS A 14 -3.88 -6.56 -8.67
N CYS A 15 -3.94 -6.88 -9.96
CA CYS A 15 -3.67 -8.22 -10.46
C CYS A 15 -2.24 -8.22 -11.01
N CYS A 16 -1.39 -9.05 -10.41
CA CYS A 16 -0.04 -9.25 -10.88
C CYS A 16 0.02 -10.60 -11.57
N GLN A 17 0.57 -10.62 -12.78
CA GLN A 17 0.79 -11.87 -13.47
C GLN A 17 1.89 -12.63 -12.72
N LEU A 18 1.55 -13.82 -12.22
CA LEU A 18 2.51 -14.70 -11.56
C LEU A 18 3.68 -14.93 -12.52
N LYS A 19 4.90 -14.89 -11.98
CA LYS A 19 6.20 -14.97 -12.68
C LYS A 19 6.85 -13.63 -13.09
N LYS A 20 6.29 -12.46 -12.77
CA LYS A 20 6.98 -11.17 -12.97
C LYS A 20 7.22 -10.41 -11.68
N TYR A 21 8.29 -9.62 -11.66
CA TYR A 21 8.62 -8.77 -10.52
C TYR A 21 7.68 -7.56 -10.45
N PHE A 22 7.14 -7.35 -9.26
CA PHE A 22 6.27 -6.22 -8.94
C PHE A 22 6.81 -5.48 -7.72
N THR A 23 6.78 -4.15 -7.83
CA THR A 23 7.23 -3.24 -6.78
C THR A 23 6.32 -2.01 -6.77
N PHE A 24 6.03 -1.50 -5.59
CA PHE A 24 5.52 -0.14 -5.43
C PHE A 24 6.30 0.60 -4.35
N GLU A 25 6.30 1.92 -4.46
CA GLU A 25 6.95 2.84 -3.55
C GLU A 25 5.95 3.91 -3.07
N VAL A 26 5.92 4.14 -1.77
CA VAL A 26 5.18 5.24 -1.16
C VAL A 26 6.15 6.11 -0.40
N GLN A 27 6.15 7.41 -0.70
CA GLN A 27 6.93 8.41 0.00
C GLN A 27 6.04 9.12 1.01
N VAL A 28 6.48 9.13 2.27
CA VAL A 28 5.77 9.76 3.38
C VAL A 28 6.62 10.87 4.01
N LEU A 29 5.93 11.78 4.67
CA LEU A 29 6.50 12.77 5.57
C LEU A 29 6.19 12.40 7.01
N ASP A 30 7.21 12.42 7.85
CA ASP A 30 7.10 12.16 9.29
C ASP A 30 7.07 13.46 10.11
N ASP A 31 6.69 13.37 11.39
CA ASP A 31 6.72 14.44 12.41
C ASP A 31 8.07 15.15 12.57
N LYS A 32 9.18 14.47 12.29
CA LYS A 32 10.53 15.04 12.25
C LYS A 32 10.84 15.80 10.96
N ASN A 33 9.85 16.03 10.10
CA ASN A 33 9.99 16.61 8.77
C ASN A 33 10.99 15.85 7.87
N VAL A 34 11.14 14.54 8.11
CA VAL A 34 12.01 13.65 7.33
C VAL A 34 11.16 12.91 6.32
N ARG A 35 11.62 12.92 5.07
CA ARG A 35 10.98 12.17 3.99
C ARG A 35 11.46 10.73 3.99
N ARG A 36 10.53 9.79 4.13
CA ARG A 36 10.84 8.36 4.13
C ARG A 36 10.12 7.64 3.01
N ARG A 37 10.71 6.55 2.55
CA ARG A 37 10.18 5.79 1.43
C ARG A 37 9.95 4.34 1.83
N PHE A 38 8.72 3.88 1.65
CA PHE A 38 8.33 2.50 1.80
C PHE A 38 8.31 1.86 0.43
N ARG A 39 9.21 0.90 0.19
CA ARG A 39 9.22 0.07 -1.01
C ARG A 39 8.72 -1.31 -0.63
N ALA A 40 7.65 -1.76 -1.24
CA ALA A 40 7.21 -3.14 -1.11
C ALA A 40 7.48 -3.86 -2.44
N SER A 41 8.08 -5.05 -2.38
CA SER A 41 8.46 -5.83 -3.57
C SER A 41 8.25 -7.32 -3.38
N ASN A 42 7.96 -8.03 -4.48
CA ASN A 42 7.69 -9.48 -4.46
C ASN A 42 8.95 -10.37 -4.60
N TYR A 43 10.09 -9.80 -4.98
CA TYR A 43 11.38 -10.53 -5.08
C TYR A 43 12.20 -10.45 -3.80
N GLN A 44 11.80 -9.60 -2.86
CA GLN A 44 12.51 -9.42 -1.62
C GLN A 44 11.93 -10.34 -0.56
N SER A 45 12.79 -11.05 0.17
CA SER A 45 12.36 -12.03 1.17
C SER A 45 12.44 -11.49 2.60
N THR A 46 13.19 -10.41 2.82
CA THR A 46 13.46 -9.85 4.16
C THR A 46 13.19 -8.36 4.22
N THR A 47 12.54 -7.94 5.31
CA THR A 47 12.35 -6.53 5.64
C THR A 47 13.70 -5.91 5.99
N ARG A 48 14.03 -4.78 5.36
CA ARG A 48 15.24 -4.01 5.69
C ARG A 48 14.87 -2.56 5.92
N VAL A 49 15.22 -2.06 7.10
CA VAL A 49 14.98 -0.68 7.49
C VAL A 49 16.29 0.09 7.38
N LYS A 50 16.35 1.04 6.45
CA LYS A 50 17.40 2.06 6.36
C LYS A 50 16.81 3.42 6.75
N PRO A 51 17.62 4.42 7.14
CA PRO A 51 17.12 5.72 7.60
C PRO A 51 16.09 6.38 6.66
N PHE A 52 16.28 6.31 5.35
CA PHE A 52 15.39 6.95 4.37
C PHE A 52 14.52 5.98 3.57
N ILE A 53 14.80 4.68 3.64
CA ILE A 53 14.09 3.67 2.86
C ILE A 53 13.84 2.41 3.69
N CYS A 54 12.58 2.00 3.75
CA CYS A 54 12.16 0.72 4.29
C CYS A 54 11.74 -0.16 3.12
N THR A 55 12.41 -1.29 2.95
CA THR A 55 12.07 -2.28 1.92
C THR A 55 11.38 -3.47 2.59
N MET A 56 10.17 -3.82 2.16
CA MET A 56 9.39 -4.91 2.73
C MET A 56 9.06 -5.96 1.67
N PRO A 57 9.06 -7.25 2.06
CA PRO A 57 8.60 -8.32 1.20
C PRO A 57 7.07 -8.25 1.04
N MET A 58 6.56 -8.58 -0.14
CA MET A 58 5.14 -8.85 -0.33
C MET A 58 4.95 -10.22 -0.98
N ARG A 59 3.87 -10.90 -0.59
CA ARG A 59 3.39 -12.09 -1.29
C ARG A 59 2.09 -11.73 -2.00
N LEU A 60 1.96 -12.19 -3.23
CA LEU A 60 0.79 -11.98 -4.07
C LEU A 60 0.28 -13.35 -4.47
N ASP A 61 -1.03 -13.54 -4.35
CA ASP A 61 -1.72 -14.75 -4.73
C ASP A 61 -2.12 -14.70 -6.20
N GLU A 62 -2.60 -15.83 -6.72
CA GLU A 62 -3.08 -15.90 -8.10
C GLU A 62 -4.35 -15.05 -8.29
N GLY A 63 -4.31 -14.08 -9.20
CA GLY A 63 -5.47 -13.26 -9.56
C GLY A 63 -5.44 -11.84 -8.97
N TRP A 64 -6.62 -11.33 -8.61
CA TRP A 64 -6.79 -9.99 -8.05
C TRP A 64 -6.46 -9.96 -6.57
N ASN A 65 -5.45 -9.18 -6.20
CA ASN A 65 -5.01 -9.01 -4.82
C ASN A 65 -5.41 -7.61 -4.34
N GLN A 66 -5.93 -7.52 -3.11
CA GLN A 66 -6.11 -6.27 -2.40
C GLN A 66 -5.01 -6.10 -1.37
N ILE A 67 -4.08 -5.18 -1.66
CA ILE A 67 -2.98 -4.83 -0.77
C ILE A 67 -3.43 -3.65 0.08
N GLN A 68 -3.44 -3.82 1.39
CA GLN A 68 -3.69 -2.74 2.34
C GLN A 68 -2.39 -2.41 3.07
N PHE A 69 -2.06 -1.12 3.10
CA PHE A 69 -0.79 -0.64 3.60
C PHE A 69 -1.03 0.48 4.62
N ASN A 70 -0.90 0.14 5.90
CA ASN A 70 -1.09 1.08 7.01
C ASN A 70 0.20 1.90 7.23
N LEU A 71 0.28 3.07 6.62
CA LEU A 71 1.44 3.96 6.64
C LEU A 71 1.75 4.47 8.05
N SER A 72 0.74 4.76 8.88
CA SER A 72 0.96 5.23 10.25
C SER A 72 1.59 4.15 11.13
N ASP A 73 1.17 2.90 10.98
CA ASP A 73 1.76 1.80 11.72
C ASP A 73 3.17 1.47 11.24
N PHE A 74 3.41 1.52 9.94
CA PHE A 74 4.73 1.22 9.37
C PHE A 74 5.77 2.29 9.72
N THR A 75 5.41 3.57 9.70
CA THR A 75 6.28 4.66 10.17
C THR A 75 6.63 4.52 11.64
N ARG A 76 5.62 4.26 12.49
CA ARG A 76 5.82 4.06 13.93
C ARG A 76 6.70 2.84 14.23
N ARG A 77 6.46 1.71 13.55
CA ARG A 77 7.24 0.47 13.77
C ARG A 77 8.67 0.54 13.22
N ALA A 78 8.87 1.15 12.06
CA ALA A 78 10.19 1.19 11.43
C ALA A 78 11.09 2.27 12.03
N TYR A 79 10.52 3.42 12.44
CA TYR A 79 11.30 4.61 12.77
C TYR A 79 10.94 5.25 14.10
N GLY A 80 9.87 4.80 14.77
CA GLY A 80 9.41 5.39 16.03
C GLY A 80 8.86 6.82 15.89
N THR A 81 8.44 7.19 14.69
CA THR A 81 7.92 8.53 14.33
C THR A 81 6.46 8.44 13.91
N ASN A 82 5.77 9.57 13.95
CA ASN A 82 4.38 9.65 13.49
C ASN A 82 4.31 10.04 12.02
N TYR A 83 3.37 9.42 11.31
CA TYR A 83 3.01 9.77 9.93
C TYR A 83 2.24 11.10 9.91
N ILE A 84 2.61 11.99 9.00
CA ILE A 84 1.89 13.24 8.72
C ILE A 84 1.10 13.10 7.42
N GLU A 85 1.80 12.86 6.30
CA GLU A 85 1.19 12.87 4.97
C GLU A 85 1.95 11.99 3.99
N THR A 86 1.26 11.61 2.91
CA THR A 86 1.86 10.91 1.77
C THR A 86 2.18 11.90 0.68
N LEU A 87 3.44 11.98 0.29
CA LEU A 87 3.93 12.91 -0.74
C LEU A 87 3.78 12.33 -2.15
N ARG A 88 4.08 11.05 -2.33
CA ARG A 88 4.12 10.43 -3.66
C ARG A 88 3.91 8.92 -3.60
N VAL A 89 3.12 8.40 -4.53
CA VAL A 89 3.01 6.96 -4.81
C VAL A 89 3.61 6.68 -6.19
N GLN A 90 4.46 5.66 -6.29
CA GLN A 90 5.03 5.17 -7.54
C GLN A 90 4.76 3.67 -7.64
N ILE A 91 4.16 3.25 -8.74
CA ILE A 91 3.89 1.85 -9.02
C ILE A 91 4.70 1.45 -10.24
N HIS A 92 5.50 0.39 -10.12
CA HIS A 92 6.33 -0.11 -11.20
C HIS A 92 5.53 -1.00 -12.15
N ALA A 93 6.11 -1.29 -13.32
CA ALA A 93 5.48 -2.07 -14.40
C ALA A 93 5.13 -3.52 -13.99
N ASN A 94 4.48 -4.26 -14.90
CA ASN A 94 4.04 -5.66 -14.75
C ASN A 94 2.88 -5.91 -13.76
N CYS A 95 2.08 -4.88 -13.47
CA CYS A 95 0.82 -5.03 -12.75
C CYS A 95 -0.35 -4.51 -13.59
N ARG A 96 -1.53 -5.09 -13.37
CA ARG A 96 -2.81 -4.51 -13.79
C ARG A 96 -3.47 -3.89 -12.56
N ILE A 97 -3.58 -2.58 -12.56
CA ILE A 97 -4.19 -1.83 -11.46
C ILE A 97 -5.68 -1.70 -11.76
N ARG A 98 -6.53 -2.02 -10.78
CA ARG A 98 -7.98 -1.77 -10.88
C ARG A 98 -8.36 -0.53 -10.10
N ARG A 99 -7.88 -0.40 -8.86
CA ARG A 99 -8.23 0.68 -7.95
C ARG A 99 -7.06 1.03 -7.04
N ILE A 100 -6.90 2.32 -6.80
CA ILE A 100 -6.01 2.88 -5.79
C ILE A 100 -6.86 3.88 -5.01
N TYR A 101 -6.91 3.72 -3.70
CA TYR A 101 -7.59 4.67 -2.84
C TYR A 101 -6.91 4.74 -1.49
N PHE A 102 -7.20 5.83 -0.82
CA PHE A 102 -6.69 6.20 0.48
C PHE A 102 -7.86 6.13 1.45
N SER A 103 -7.67 5.50 2.60
CA SER A 103 -8.71 5.34 3.62
C SER A 103 -8.18 5.72 5.01
N ASP A 104 -9.04 6.33 5.81
CA ASP A 104 -8.69 6.76 7.17
C ASP A 104 -8.42 5.57 8.08
N ARG A 105 -9.10 4.45 7.83
CA ARG A 105 -8.97 3.19 8.57
C ARG A 105 -8.94 1.98 7.63
N LEU A 106 -8.55 0.84 8.18
CA LEU A 106 -8.67 -0.46 7.53
C LEU A 106 -10.16 -0.85 7.52
N TYR A 107 -10.79 -0.79 6.36
CA TYR A 107 -12.16 -1.27 6.17
C TYR A 107 -12.14 -2.76 5.79
N SER A 108 -12.97 -3.53 6.47
CA SER A 108 -13.25 -4.92 6.10
C SER A 108 -14.07 -4.99 4.81
N GLU A 109 -14.03 -6.12 4.09
CA GLU A 109 -14.78 -6.31 2.83
C GLU A 109 -16.28 -6.05 2.97
N ASP A 110 -16.85 -6.25 4.16
CA ASP A 110 -18.27 -6.01 4.43
C ASP A 110 -18.65 -4.53 4.46
N GLU A 111 -17.77 -3.69 4.99
CA GLU A 111 -17.97 -2.24 5.13
C GLU A 111 -17.65 -1.46 3.85
N LEU A 112 -16.91 -2.08 2.92
CA LEU A 112 -16.57 -1.46 1.64
C LEU A 112 -17.84 -1.33 0.77
N PRO A 113 -18.11 -0.15 0.16
CA PRO A 113 -19.19 -0.03 -0.80
C PRO A 113 -19.02 -1.06 -1.94
N PRO A 114 -20.10 -1.49 -2.63
CA PRO A 114 -20.00 -2.45 -3.73
C PRO A 114 -18.98 -2.02 -4.80
N GLU A 115 -18.84 -0.71 -5.01
CA GLU A 115 -17.86 -0.12 -5.92
C GLU A 115 -16.41 -0.33 -5.50
N PHE A 116 -16.11 -0.70 -4.25
CA PHE A 116 -14.77 -0.99 -3.76
C PHE A 116 -14.57 -2.48 -3.44
N LYS A 117 -15.64 -3.27 -3.31
CA LYS A 117 -15.56 -4.72 -3.15
C LYS A 117 -14.93 -5.38 -4.37
N LEU A 118 -14.18 -6.43 -4.10
CA LEU A 118 -13.43 -7.20 -5.09
C LEU A 118 -14.35 -8.30 -5.65
N PHE A 119 -15.30 -7.91 -6.49
CA PHE A 119 -16.12 -8.89 -7.21
C PHE A 119 -15.23 -9.64 -8.21
N LEU A 120 -15.01 -10.92 -7.94
CA LEU A 120 -14.61 -11.89 -8.97
C LEU A 120 -15.77 -11.97 -9.97
N PRO A 121 -15.50 -11.94 -11.29
CA PRO A 121 -16.57 -12.19 -12.25
C PRO A 121 -17.14 -13.57 -11.96
N VAL A 122 -18.44 -13.61 -11.65
CA VAL A 122 -19.19 -14.87 -11.54
C VAL A 122 -18.99 -15.58 -12.88
N GLN A 123 -18.37 -16.76 -12.86
CA GLN A 123 -18.34 -17.63 -14.02
C GLN A 123 -19.79 -18.05 -14.27
N ASN A 124 -20.47 -17.36 -15.19
CA ASN A 124 -21.70 -17.87 -15.77
C ASN A 124 -21.32 -19.18 -16.48
N LYS A 125 -21.72 -20.30 -15.90
CA LYS A 125 -21.89 -21.55 -16.63
C LYS A 125 -23.19 -21.49 -17.40
#